data_AF-A0A849ITM2-F1
#
_entry.id   AF-A0A849ITM2-F1
#
_cell.length_a   1.000
_cell.length_b   1.000
_cell.length_c   1.000
_cell.angle_alpha   90.00
_cell.angle_beta   90.00
_cell.angle_gamma   90.00
#
_symmetry.space_group_name_H-M   'P 1'
#
loop_
_entity.id
_entity.type
_entity.pdbx_description
1 polymer ?
#
loop_
_entity_poly.entity_id
_entity_poly.type
_entity_poly.pdbx_seq_one_letter_code
_entity_poly.pdbx_strand_id
1 'polypeptide(L)'
;MQTLEPFEKPSLSRAVSRKLQPGLGLECDACSMAIKYSAKFPTNQIIANVYDGNVWQKVVHYHEECYQQLDYPYGEPIPSQPYAGKSRYFSEPA
;
A
#
# COMPACT_ATOMS: atom_id res chain seq x y z
N MET A 1 -32.11 13.74 5.44
CA MET A 1 -31.45 12.54 5.99
C MET A 1 -30.59 11.98 4.88
N GLN A 2 -29.27 12.19 4.90
CA GLN A 2 -28.38 11.64 3.87
C GLN A 2 -28.22 10.15 4.12
N THR A 3 -28.84 9.34 3.27
CA THR A 3 -28.60 7.90 3.19
C THR A 3 -27.16 7.72 2.73
N LEU A 4 -26.28 7.29 3.63
CA LEU A 4 -24.92 6.91 3.26
C LEU A 4 -25.02 5.60 2.49
N GLU A 5 -24.72 5.65 1.20
CA GLU A 5 -24.64 4.45 0.37
C GLU A 5 -23.59 3.51 0.99
N PRO A 6 -23.85 2.20 1.09
CA PRO A 6 -22.88 1.28 1.67
C PRO A 6 -21.62 1.35 0.81
N PHE A 7 -20.50 1.76 1.42
CA PHE A 7 -19.20 1.71 0.75
C PHE A 7 -19.00 0.28 0.26
N GLU A 8 -19.01 0.07 -1.06
CA GLU A 8 -18.60 -1.19 -1.67
C GLU A 8 -17.21 -1.51 -1.12
N LYS A 9 -17.14 -2.50 -0.23
CA LYS A 9 -15.85 -2.95 0.31
C LYS A 9 -15.03 -3.45 -0.89
N PRO A 10 -13.75 -3.03 -1.01
CA PRO A 10 -12.89 -3.61 -2.01
C PRO A 10 -12.83 -5.13 -1.74
N SER A 11 -13.40 -5.89 -2.67
CA SER A 11 -13.53 -7.34 -2.61
C SER A 11 -12.25 -8.06 -3.03
N LEU A 12 -11.29 -7.32 -3.56
CA LEU A 12 -10.11 -7.85 -4.22
C LEU A 12 -8.83 -7.34 -3.56
N SER A 13 -7.90 -8.26 -3.38
CA SER A 13 -6.52 -7.96 -3.00
C SER A 13 -5.89 -7.00 -4.01
N ARG A 14 -5.12 -6.05 -3.50
CA ARG A 14 -4.45 -5.04 -4.32
C ARG A 14 -3.08 -4.73 -3.77
N ALA A 15 -2.10 -4.68 -4.66
CA ALA A 15 -0.76 -4.21 -4.39
C ALA A 15 -0.57 -2.72 -4.73
N VAL A 16 0.21 -2.05 -3.91
CA VAL A 16 0.60 -0.64 -4.08
C VAL A 16 2.10 -0.53 -3.88
N SER A 17 2.80 0.18 -4.78
CA SER A 17 4.21 0.52 -4.59
C SER A 17 4.34 1.87 -3.87
N ARG A 18 5.13 1.92 -2.81
CA ARG A 18 5.37 3.13 -2.03
C ARG A 18 6.85 3.27 -1.73
N LYS A 19 7.37 4.50 -1.73
CA LYS A 19 8.73 4.78 -1.25
C LYS A 19 8.89 4.32 0.19
N LEU A 20 9.98 3.61 0.47
CA LEU A 20 10.30 3.19 1.81
C LEU A 20 10.75 4.40 2.64
N GLN A 21 10.26 4.50 3.87
CA GLN A 21 10.64 5.58 4.79
C GLN A 21 11.60 5.06 5.86
N PRO A 22 12.56 5.89 6.32
CA PRO A 22 13.44 5.52 7.41
C PRO A 22 12.65 5.22 8.69
N GLY A 23 13.13 4.25 9.48
CA GLY A 23 12.49 3.84 10.73
C GLY A 23 11.35 2.83 10.59
N LEU A 24 10.96 2.44 9.37
CA LEU A 24 10.07 1.32 9.14
C LEU A 24 10.88 0.01 9.13
N GLY A 25 10.71 -0.81 10.17
CA GLY A 25 11.19 -2.19 10.23
C GLY A 25 10.08 -3.13 9.81
N LEU A 26 9.96 -3.40 8.51
CA LEU A 26 8.97 -4.33 7.96
C LEU A 26 9.68 -5.55 7.38
N GLU A 27 9.06 -6.72 7.48
CA GLU A 27 9.60 -7.97 6.96
C GLU A 27 8.93 -8.33 5.64
N CYS A 28 9.72 -8.80 4.68
CA CYS A 28 9.22 -9.25 3.39
C CYS A 28 8.58 -10.64 3.53
N ASP A 29 7.33 -10.80 3.12
CA ASP A 29 6.57 -12.06 3.23
C ASP A 29 7.12 -13.15 2.27
N ALA A 30 7.88 -12.77 1.23
CA ALA A 30 8.50 -13.71 0.29
C ALA A 30 9.82 -14.31 0.79
N CYS A 31 10.70 -13.49 1.37
CA CYS A 31 12.07 -13.92 1.74
C CYS A 31 12.34 -13.86 3.26
N SER A 32 11.37 -13.41 4.05
CA SER A 32 11.47 -13.24 5.51
C SER A 32 12.61 -12.31 5.97
N MET A 33 13.17 -11.49 5.07
CA MET A 33 14.20 -10.51 5.41
C MET A 33 13.58 -9.13 5.61
N ALA A 34 14.23 -8.32 6.46
CA ALA A 34 13.82 -6.93 6.66
C ALA A 34 13.95 -6.10 5.37
N ILE A 35 12.92 -5.31 5.07
CA ILE A 35 12.91 -4.31 4.01
C ILE A 35 13.63 -3.08 4.55
N LYS A 36 14.93 -2.96 4.24
CA LYS A 36 15.80 -1.91 4.77
C LYS A 36 15.73 -0.65 3.92
N TYR A 37 15.57 0.49 4.59
CA TYR A 37 15.74 1.80 3.98
C TYR A 37 17.21 2.10 3.72
N SER A 38 17.51 2.64 2.55
CA SER A 38 18.82 3.19 2.20
C SER A 38 18.67 4.61 1.65
N ALA A 39 19.34 5.58 2.27
CA ALA A 39 19.34 6.97 1.80
C ALA A 39 20.08 7.13 0.46
N LYS A 40 21.09 6.28 0.20
CA LYS A 40 21.87 6.31 -1.04
C LYS A 40 21.11 5.69 -2.21
N PHE A 41 20.30 4.67 -1.93
CA PHE A 41 19.53 3.92 -2.92
C PHE A 41 18.08 3.90 -2.46
N PRO A 42 17.29 4.93 -2.77
CA PRO A 42 15.88 4.98 -2.37
C PRO A 42 15.13 3.84 -3.04
N THR A 43 14.68 2.88 -2.23
CA THR A 43 13.91 1.71 -2.66
C THR A 43 12.43 1.92 -2.42
N ASN A 44 11.61 1.24 -3.22
CA ASN A 44 10.18 1.12 -2.93
C ASN A 44 9.92 -0.19 -2.19
N GLN A 45 8.87 -0.17 -1.39
CA GLN A 45 8.22 -1.36 -0.85
C GLN A 45 6.92 -1.58 -1.61
N ILE A 46 6.54 -2.84 -1.75
CA ILE A 46 5.20 -3.22 -2.19
C ILE A 46 4.38 -3.54 -0.95
N ILE A 47 3.21 -2.93 -0.85
CA ILE A 47 2.24 -3.17 0.22
C ILE A 47 1.01 -3.78 -0.44
N ALA A 48 0.63 -5.00 -0.03
CA ALA A 48 -0.58 -5.65 -0.51
C ALA A 48 -1.56 -5.90 0.63
N ASN A 49 -2.80 -5.46 0.44
CA ASN A 49 -3.91 -5.92 1.29
C ASN A 49 -4.39 -7.25 0.74
N VAL A 50 -4.38 -8.27 1.59
CA VAL A 50 -4.83 -9.63 1.25
C VAL A 50 -6.25 -9.82 1.76
N TYR A 51 -7.15 -10.14 0.84
CA TYR A 51 -8.51 -10.56 1.12
C TYR A 51 -8.69 -12.02 0.71
N ASP A 52 -9.45 -12.75 1.52
CA ASP A 52 -9.93 -14.10 1.23
C ASP A 52 -11.45 -14.10 1.35
N GLY A 53 -12.16 -14.42 0.25
CA GLY A 53 -13.63 -14.41 0.23
C GLY A 53 -14.27 -13.09 0.68
N ASN A 54 -13.78 -11.93 0.20
CA ASN A 54 -14.18 -10.58 0.63
C ASN A 54 -13.89 -10.24 2.11
N VAL A 55 -13.20 -11.10 2.85
CA VAL A 55 -12.78 -10.86 4.22
C VAL A 55 -11.33 -10.40 4.22
N TRP A 56 -11.06 -9.24 4.81
CA TRP A 56 -9.69 -8.77 5.01
C TRP A 56 -8.95 -9.71 5.94
N GLN A 57 -7.78 -10.20 5.50
CA GLN A 57 -6.96 -11.14 6.26
C GLN A 57 -5.77 -10.43 6.91
N LYS A 58 -4.91 -9.83 6.07
CA LYS A 58 -3.69 -9.16 6.52
C LYS A 58 -3.18 -8.16 5.50
N VAL A 59 -2.29 -7.28 5.96
CA VAL A 59 -1.38 -6.53 5.09
C VAL A 59 -0.07 -7.29 5.02
N VAL A 60 0.45 -7.48 3.82
CA VAL A 60 1.78 -8.05 3.58
C VAL A 60 2.67 -7.02 2.89
N HIS A 61 3.96 -7.15 3.15
CA HIS A 61 4.99 -6.29 2.58
C HIS A 61 5.98 -7.13 1.78
N TYR A 62 6.46 -6.58 0.67
CA TYR A 62 7.49 -7.22 -0.15
C TYR A 62 8.56 -6.21 -0.57
N HIS A 63 9.78 -6.70 -0.80
CA HIS A 63 10.74 -6.00 -1.65
C HIS A 63 10.18 -5.93 -3.08
N GLU A 64 10.49 -4.86 -3.79
CA GLU A 64 10.10 -4.67 -5.19
C GLU A 64 10.55 -5.87 -6.06
N GLU A 65 11.80 -6.30 -5.88
CA GLU A 65 12.39 -7.42 -6.60
C GLU A 65 11.70 -8.76 -6.28
N CYS A 66 11.44 -9.03 -4.99
CA CYS A 66 10.77 -10.26 -4.59
C CYS A 66 9.34 -10.32 -5.11
N TYR A 67 8.63 -9.20 -5.13
CA TYR A 67 7.27 -9.15 -5.64
C TYR A 67 7.20 -9.44 -7.14
N GLN A 68 8.18 -8.93 -7.90
CA GLN A 68 8.32 -9.22 -9.33
C GLN A 68 8.69 -10.68 -9.59
N GLN A 69 9.56 -11.29 -8.77
CA GLN A 69 9.94 -12.70 -8.89
C GLN A 69 8.76 -13.66 -8.65
N LEU A 70 7.75 -13.23 -7.89
CA LEU A 70 6.52 -13.98 -7.63
C LEU A 70 5.43 -13.75 -8.69
N ASP A 71 5.73 -13.04 -9.77
CA ASP A 71 4.80 -12.74 -10.87
C ASP A 71 3.53 -12.00 -10.40
N TYR A 72 3.70 -11.04 -9.50
CA TYR A 72 2.64 -10.13 -9.06
C TYR A 72 1.38 -10.85 -8.47
N PRO A 73 1.52 -11.58 -7.36
CA PRO A 73 0.46 -12.44 -6.81
C PRO A 73 -0.84 -11.69 -6.42
N TYR A 74 -0.77 -10.38 -6.17
CA TYR A 74 -1.90 -9.52 -5.87
C TYR A 74 -2.11 -8.42 -6.94
N GLY A 75 -1.69 -8.71 -8.17
CA GLY A 75 -1.73 -7.81 -9.32
C GLY A 75 -0.55 -6.85 -9.37
N GLU A 76 -0.44 -6.14 -10.50
CA GLU A 76 0.62 -5.15 -10.71
C GLU A 76 0.54 -4.04 -9.64
N PRO A 77 1.68 -3.66 -9.04
CA PRO A 77 1.67 -2.71 -7.95
C PRO A 77 1.38 -1.31 -8.48
N ILE A 78 0.29 -0.71 -8.02
CA ILE A 78 -0.09 0.63 -8.44
C ILE A 78 0.73 1.65 -7.64
N PRO A 79 1.42 2.62 -8.26
CA PRO A 79 2.19 3.60 -7.51
C PRO A 79 1.30 4.41 -6.58
N SER A 80 1.69 4.48 -5.31
CA SER A 80 1.03 5.33 -4.33
C SER A 80 1.18 6.77 -4.81
N GLN A 81 0.09 7.40 -5.23
CA GLN A 81 0.12 8.83 -5.48
C GLN A 81 0.51 9.54 -4.17
N PRO A 82 1.39 10.54 -4.22
CA PRO A 82 1.50 11.47 -3.10
C PRO A 82 0.09 12.03 -2.88
N TYR A 83 -0.39 12.01 -1.64
CA TYR A 83 -1.67 12.61 -1.30
C TYR A 83 -1.62 14.08 -1.73
N ALA A 84 -2.16 14.39 -2.91
CA ALA A 84 -2.31 15.74 -3.41
C ALA A 84 -3.38 16.36 -2.54
N GLY A 85 -2.95 16.97 -1.43
CA GLY A 85 -3.83 17.46 -0.39
C GLY A 85 -4.90 18.36 -0.98
N LYS A 86 -6.12 17.84 -1.12
CA LYS A 86 -7.30 18.70 -1.06
C LYS A 86 -7.41 19.10 0.40
N SER A 87 -6.76 20.20 0.77
CA SER A 87 -7.07 20.90 2.02
C SER A 87 -8.58 21.08 2.06
N ARG A 88 -9.26 20.32 2.93
CA ARG A 88 -10.69 20.52 3.22
C ARG A 88 -10.89 21.54 4.34
N TYR A 89 -9.83 22.24 4.74
CA TYR A 89 -9.86 23.31 5.72
C TYR A 89 -9.17 24.54 5.12
N PHE A 90 -9.91 25.31 4.34
CA PHE A 90 -9.81 26.77 4.27
C PHE A 90 -10.97 27.26 3.42
N SER A 91 -12.12 27.43 4.06
CA SER A 91 -13.15 28.37 3.60
C SER A 91 -13.85 28.88 4.85
N GLU A 92 -13.37 30.00 5.37
CA GLU A 92 -14.21 30.93 6.14
C GLU A 92 -14.10 32.31 5.49
N PRO A 93 -15.22 33.04 5.36
CA PRO A 93 -15.35 34.20 4.49
C PRO A 93 -14.92 35.49 5.20
N ALA A 94 -14.60 36.51 4.40
CA ALA A 94 -14.64 37.91 4.79
C ALA A 94 -15.57 38.66 3.83
#